data_AF-A0A3S3L1W9-F1
#
_entry.id   AF-A0A3S3L1W9-F1
#
_cell.length_a   1.000
_cell.length_b   1.000
_cell.length_c   1.000
_cell.angle_alpha   90.00
_cell.angle_beta   90.00
_cell.angle_gamma   90.00
#
_symmetry.space_group_name_H-M   'P 1'
#
loop_
_entity.id
_entity.type
_entity.pdbx_description
1 polymer ?
#
loop_
_entity_poly.entity_id
_entity_poly.type
_entity_poly.pdbx_seq_one_letter_code
_entity_poly.pdbx_strand_id
1 'polypeptide(L)'
;MTANAQKPREFTGRHMLAIILTFFGVVIAVNLTMATLANTSWTGLVVENTYVASQQFNKEAEAGRAQAALGWTGKLTIAWGEVRYSLSDAAGKPVPLHSVKVLFRHPAYEKEDKSVTLALASGQEFAAQHMPKDGVWIVEVDTDAGLTRPYRDVRRIMISHGALQ
;
A
#
# COMPACT_ATOMS: atom_id res chain seq x y z
N MET A 1 59.32 -27.57 -44.51
CA MET A 1 58.40 -26.66 -43.81
C MET A 1 57.05 -26.74 -44.51
N THR A 2 56.09 -27.49 -43.95
CA THR A 2 54.73 -27.59 -44.50
C THR A 2 53.86 -26.52 -43.86
N ALA A 3 53.50 -25.50 -44.63
CA ALA A 3 52.55 -24.49 -44.18
C ALA A 3 51.14 -25.09 -44.17
N ASN A 4 50.57 -25.30 -42.99
CA ASN A 4 49.13 -25.56 -42.86
C ASN A 4 48.38 -24.28 -43.23
N ALA A 5 47.89 -24.22 -44.47
CA ALA A 5 46.98 -23.17 -44.89
C ALA A 5 45.66 -23.36 -44.13
N GLN A 6 45.41 -22.54 -43.11
CA GLN A 6 44.11 -22.51 -42.47
C GLN A 6 43.08 -21.98 -43.47
N LYS A 7 42.07 -22.80 -43.76
CA LYS A 7 40.95 -22.43 -44.63
C LYS A 7 40.20 -21.25 -43.99
N PRO A 8 39.98 -20.13 -44.70
CA PRO A 8 39.29 -18.98 -44.12
C PRO A 8 37.86 -19.38 -43.71
N ARG A 9 37.41 -18.96 -42.53
CA ARG A 9 36.05 -19.25 -42.05
C ARG A 9 35.07 -18.37 -42.83
N GLU A 10 34.28 -19.00 -43.69
CA GLU A 10 33.28 -18.30 -44.50
C GLU A 10 32.01 -18.01 -43.69
N PHE A 11 31.48 -16.81 -43.83
CA PHE A 11 30.15 -16.48 -43.33
C PHE A 11 29.11 -17.21 -44.20
N THR A 12 28.24 -18.02 -43.59
CA THR A 12 27.31 -18.91 -44.31
C THR A 12 25.88 -18.55 -43.92
N GLY A 13 24.90 -19.09 -44.65
CA GLY A 13 23.48 -18.95 -44.28
C GLY A 13 23.16 -19.47 -42.86
N ARG A 14 23.94 -20.43 -42.34
CA ARG A 14 23.81 -20.90 -40.94
C ARG A 14 24.30 -19.84 -39.94
N HIS A 15 25.36 -19.11 -40.27
CA HIS A 15 25.84 -17.99 -39.45
C HIS A 15 24.80 -16.87 -39.42
N MET A 16 24.20 -16.52 -40.57
CA MET A 16 23.12 -15.53 -40.64
C MET A 16 21.88 -15.96 -39.86
N LEU A 17 21.44 -17.21 -40.02
CA LEU A 17 20.28 -17.75 -39.29
C LEU A 17 20.50 -17.71 -37.77
N ALA A 18 21.68 -18.11 -37.29
CA ALA A 18 22.01 -18.05 -35.88
C ALA A 18 21.96 -16.61 -35.34
N ILE A 19 22.53 -15.64 -36.08
CA ILE A 19 22.51 -14.23 -35.69
C ILE A 19 21.08 -13.68 -35.63
N ILE A 20 20.24 -13.97 -36.63
CA ILE A 20 18.84 -13.53 -36.67
C ILE A 20 18.08 -14.10 -35.48
N LEU A 21 18.18 -15.40 -35.22
CA LEU A 21 17.51 -16.04 -34.10
C LEU A 21 17.97 -15.50 -32.75
N THR A 22 19.28 -15.28 -32.56
CA THR A 22 19.80 -14.68 -31.32
C THR A 22 19.32 -13.25 -31.14
N PHE A 23 19.32 -12.43 -32.20
CA PHE A 23 18.85 -11.06 -32.15
C PHE A 23 17.37 -10.98 -31.73
N PHE A 24 16.49 -11.70 -32.42
CA PHE A 24 15.07 -11.73 -32.05
C PHE A 24 14.84 -12.39 -30.69
N GLY A 25 15.62 -13.41 -30.34
CA GLY A 25 15.57 -14.03 -29.02
C GLY A 25 15.83 -13.02 -27.89
N VAL A 26 16.84 -12.15 -28.04
CA VAL A 26 17.13 -11.08 -27.08
C VAL A 26 15.97 -10.07 -27.01
N VAL A 27 15.46 -9.61 -28.16
CA VAL A 27 14.34 -8.66 -28.21
C VAL A 27 13.10 -9.22 -27.52
N ILE A 28 12.74 -10.48 -27.82
CA ILE A 28 11.60 -11.16 -27.20
C ILE A 28 11.82 -11.32 -25.69
N ALA A 29 13.01 -11.76 -25.26
CA ALA A 29 13.32 -11.93 -23.84
C ALA A 29 13.20 -10.62 -23.07
N VAL A 30 13.71 -9.52 -23.61
CA VAL A 30 13.59 -8.17 -23.01
C VAL A 30 12.13 -7.75 -22.95
N ASN A 31 11.37 -7.89 -24.05
CA ASN A 31 9.96 -7.52 -24.10
C ASN A 31 9.10 -8.32 -23.11
N LEU A 32 9.32 -9.63 -23.00
CA LEU A 32 8.61 -10.47 -22.03
C LEU A 32 8.99 -10.12 -20.59
N THR A 33 10.27 -9.81 -20.33
CA THR A 33 10.73 -9.33 -19.02
C THR A 33 10.05 -8.01 -18.67
N MET A 34 10.02 -7.06 -19.59
CA MET A 34 9.32 -5.78 -19.41
C MET A 34 7.82 -5.96 -19.20
N ALA A 35 7.15 -6.85 -19.96
CA ALA A 35 5.73 -7.14 -19.77
C ALA A 35 5.44 -7.77 -18.40
N THR A 36 6.32 -8.67 -17.93
CA THR A 36 6.22 -9.30 -16.62
C THR A 36 6.47 -8.29 -15.50
N LEU A 37 7.48 -7.45 -15.64
CA LEU A 37 7.74 -6.35 -14.70
C LEU A 37 6.56 -5.38 -14.68
N ALA A 38 6.07 -4.93 -15.82
CA ALA A 38 4.91 -4.04 -15.91
C ALA A 38 3.69 -4.65 -15.19
N ASN A 39 3.32 -5.90 -15.47
CA ASN A 39 2.19 -6.55 -14.81
C ASN A 39 2.39 -6.79 -13.30
N THR A 40 3.64 -6.87 -12.81
CA THR A 40 3.94 -7.12 -11.39
C THR A 40 4.26 -5.86 -10.59
N SER A 41 4.63 -4.76 -11.26
CA SER A 41 4.99 -3.49 -10.64
C SER A 41 3.91 -2.42 -10.74
N TRP A 42 2.90 -2.57 -11.61
CA TRP A 42 1.80 -1.62 -11.70
C TRP A 42 0.81 -1.83 -10.54
N THR A 43 0.60 -0.79 -9.73
CA THR A 43 -0.21 -0.80 -8.50
C THR A 43 -1.71 -0.60 -8.75
N GLY A 44 -2.27 -1.21 -9.80
CA GLY A 44 -3.72 -1.35 -9.92
C GLY A 44 -4.33 -0.89 -11.25
N LEU A 45 -5.14 -1.79 -11.82
CA LEU A 45 -6.16 -1.47 -12.80
C LEU A 45 -7.19 -0.53 -12.14
N VAL A 46 -7.54 0.58 -12.78
CA VAL A 46 -8.72 1.37 -12.40
C VAL A 46 -9.95 0.52 -12.68
N VAL A 47 -10.36 -0.25 -11.66
CA VAL A 47 -11.59 -1.04 -11.48
C VAL A 47 -12.12 -1.78 -12.71
N GLU A 48 -12.15 -3.12 -12.65
CA GLU A 48 -12.73 -4.00 -13.70
C GLU A 48 -14.21 -3.72 -14.03
N ASN A 49 -14.94 -2.99 -13.17
CA ASN A 49 -16.33 -2.62 -13.41
C ASN A 49 -16.74 -1.31 -12.70
N THR A 50 -16.74 -0.19 -13.44
CA THR A 50 -17.10 1.16 -12.96
C THR A 50 -18.48 1.24 -12.27
N TYR A 51 -19.43 0.38 -12.64
CA TYR A 51 -20.76 0.36 -12.03
C TYR A 51 -20.75 -0.21 -10.60
N VAL A 52 -19.99 -1.30 -10.38
CA VAL A 52 -19.80 -1.87 -9.04
C VAL A 52 -19.03 -0.88 -8.17
N ALA A 53 -18.02 -0.22 -8.73
CA ALA A 53 -17.27 0.86 -8.06
C ALA A 53 -18.19 1.98 -7.56
N SER A 54 -19.14 2.41 -8.40
CA SER A 54 -20.05 3.52 -8.07
C SER A 54 -21.04 3.15 -6.97
N GLN A 55 -21.56 1.91 -6.98
CA GLN A 55 -22.44 1.44 -5.90
C GLN A 55 -21.67 1.32 -4.57
N GLN A 56 -20.44 0.82 -4.61
CA GLN A 56 -19.56 0.78 -3.45
C GLN A 56 -19.34 2.21 -2.91
N PHE A 57 -19.00 3.15 -3.79
CA PHE A 57 -18.80 4.55 -3.43
C PHE A 57 -20.03 5.17 -2.75
N ASN A 58 -21.24 4.97 -3.28
CA ASN A 58 -22.46 5.51 -2.68
C ASN A 58 -22.69 4.94 -1.26
N LYS A 59 -22.45 3.64 -1.06
CA LYS A 59 -22.56 2.99 0.26
C LYS A 59 -21.51 3.48 1.26
N GLU A 60 -20.28 3.72 0.80
CA GLU A 60 -19.20 4.30 1.62
C GLU A 60 -19.51 5.77 1.97
N ALA A 61 -20.01 6.55 1.02
CA ALA A 61 -20.40 7.94 1.23
C ALA A 61 -21.57 8.10 2.21
N GLU A 62 -22.53 7.17 2.19
CA GLU A 62 -23.62 7.13 3.18
C GLU A 62 -23.08 6.79 4.58
N ALA A 63 -22.19 5.79 4.69
CA ALA A 63 -21.55 5.45 5.95
C ALA A 63 -20.72 6.60 6.51
N GLY A 64 -19.96 7.30 5.67
CA GLY A 64 -19.20 8.49 6.04
C GLY A 64 -20.10 9.63 6.54
N ARG A 65 -21.28 9.83 5.93
CA ARG A 65 -22.27 10.80 6.40
C ARG A 65 -22.85 10.42 7.75
N ALA A 66 -23.19 9.15 7.96
CA ALA A 66 -23.67 8.65 9.26
C ALA A 66 -22.61 8.82 10.35
N GLN A 67 -21.34 8.54 10.03
CA GLN A 67 -20.23 8.74 10.95
C GLN A 67 -20.02 10.22 11.29
N ALA A 68 -20.05 11.10 10.30
CA ALA A 68 -19.91 12.54 10.52
C ALA A 68 -21.02 13.11 11.42
N ALA A 69 -22.23 12.55 11.33
CA ALA A 69 -23.36 12.95 12.18
C ALA A 69 -23.16 12.59 13.66
N LEU A 70 -22.27 11.64 14.00
CA LEU A 70 -21.96 11.30 15.40
C LEU A 70 -21.20 12.43 16.11
N GLY A 71 -20.50 13.30 15.37
CA GLY A 71 -19.67 14.36 15.93
C GLY A 71 -18.48 13.86 16.76
N TRP A 72 -18.09 12.60 16.57
CA TRP A 72 -16.96 12.01 17.30
C TRP A 72 -15.63 12.51 16.75
N THR A 73 -14.64 12.59 17.64
CA THR A 73 -13.28 13.07 17.32
C THR A 73 -12.25 12.02 17.69
N GLY A 74 -11.51 11.52 16.70
CA GLY A 74 -10.36 10.65 16.92
C GLY A 74 -9.11 11.45 17.31
N LYS A 75 -8.28 10.91 18.20
CA LYS A 75 -6.96 11.45 18.53
C LYS A 75 -5.91 10.39 18.26
N LEU A 76 -5.20 10.54 17.14
CA LEU A 76 -4.04 9.73 16.78
C LEU A 76 -2.76 10.45 17.21
N THR A 77 -1.92 9.76 17.98
CA THR A 77 -0.58 10.25 18.36
C THR A 77 0.45 9.22 17.94
N ILE A 78 1.54 9.66 17.30
CA ILE A 78 2.68 8.81 16.97
C ILE A 78 3.91 9.53 17.48
N ALA A 79 4.57 8.97 18.48
CA ALA A 79 5.78 9.53 19.06
C ALA A 79 6.54 8.44 19.82
N TRP A 80 7.86 8.59 19.92
CA TRP A 80 8.72 7.71 20.75
C TRP A 80 8.59 6.22 20.41
N GLY A 81 8.32 5.88 19.15
CA GLY A 81 8.15 4.49 18.69
C GLY A 81 6.80 3.87 19.06
N GLU A 82 5.84 4.67 19.52
CA GLU A 82 4.52 4.21 19.93
C GLU A 82 3.41 4.94 19.17
N VAL A 83 2.41 4.15 18.77
CA VAL A 83 1.19 4.64 18.13
C VAL A 83 0.08 4.54 19.17
N ARG A 84 -0.59 5.67 19.44
CA ARG A 84 -1.72 5.77 20.36
C ARG A 84 -2.95 6.31 19.66
N TYR A 85 -4.10 5.75 20.01
CA TYR A 85 -5.38 6.20 19.50
C TYR A 85 -6.44 6.22 20.60
N SER A 86 -7.23 7.28 20.62
CA SER A 86 -8.46 7.37 21.43
C SER A 86 -9.57 8.03 20.62
N LEU A 87 -10.82 7.74 20.99
CA LEU A 87 -12.01 8.30 20.35
C LEU A 87 -12.86 9.00 21.41
N SER A 88 -13.34 10.20 21.11
CA SER A 88 -14.20 10.99 22.00
C SER A 88 -15.51 11.34 21.30
N ASP A 89 -16.61 11.38 22.05
CA ASP A 89 -17.91 11.79 21.54
C ASP A 89 -18.00 13.31 21.33
N ALA A 90 -19.14 13.79 20.83
CA ALA A 90 -19.38 15.22 20.60
C ALA A 90 -19.35 16.06 21.91
N ALA A 91 -19.49 15.44 23.07
CA ALA A 91 -19.37 16.08 24.38
C ALA A 91 -17.97 15.94 25.00
N GLY A 92 -17.01 15.35 24.28
CA GLY A 92 -15.64 15.13 24.74
C GLY A 92 -15.47 13.92 25.69
N LYS A 93 -16.49 13.06 25.84
CA LYS A 93 -16.38 11.85 26.66
C LYS A 93 -15.71 10.73 25.85
N PRO A 94 -14.83 9.92 26.46
CA PRO A 94 -14.22 8.79 25.78
C PRO A 94 -15.28 7.78 25.32
N VAL A 95 -15.20 7.37 24.05
CA VAL A 95 -16.05 6.32 23.48
C VAL A 95 -15.44 4.95 23.80
N PRO A 96 -16.22 4.01 24.36
CA PRO A 96 -15.74 2.65 24.58
C PRO A 96 -15.40 1.94 23.27
N LEU A 97 -14.19 1.41 23.15
CA LEU A 97 -13.74 0.66 21.98
C LEU A 97 -13.47 -0.80 22.34
N HIS A 98 -13.85 -1.72 21.47
CA HIS A 98 -13.57 -3.15 21.60
C HIS A 98 -12.27 -3.54 20.89
N SER A 99 -11.99 -2.92 19.74
CA SER A 99 -10.76 -3.14 18.99
C SER A 99 -10.38 -1.91 18.20
N VAL A 100 -9.06 -1.74 18.00
CA VAL A 100 -8.49 -0.66 17.20
C VAL A 100 -7.41 -1.24 16.28
N LYS A 101 -7.59 -1.06 14.98
CA LYS A 101 -6.64 -1.48 13.95
C LYS A 101 -6.17 -0.26 13.17
N VAL A 102 -4.86 -0.10 13.05
CA VAL A 102 -4.23 1.00 12.30
C VAL A 102 -3.54 0.42 11.08
N LEU A 103 -3.87 0.94 9.90
CA LEU A 103 -3.23 0.59 8.64
C LEU A 103 -2.43 1.81 8.15
N PHE A 104 -1.11 1.65 8.11
CA PHE A 104 -0.18 2.60 7.50
C PHE A 104 -0.06 2.26 6.03
N ARG A 105 -0.41 3.20 5.15
CA ARG A 105 -0.33 3.02 3.70
C ARG A 105 0.65 4.00 3.08
N HIS A 106 1.57 3.49 2.29
CA HIS A 106 2.49 4.35 1.56
C HIS A 106 1.79 4.87 0.29
N PRO A 107 1.82 6.19 -0.01
CA PRO A 107 1.06 6.78 -1.11
C PRO A 107 1.36 6.20 -2.50
N ALA A 108 2.53 5.59 -2.68
CA ALA A 108 3.00 5.07 -3.98
C ALA A 108 3.39 3.59 -3.99
N TYR A 109 3.54 2.94 -2.83
CA TYR A 109 4.14 1.61 -2.74
C TYR A 109 3.38 0.72 -1.75
N GLU A 110 2.41 -0.05 -2.24
CA GLU A 110 1.61 -0.95 -1.39
C GLU A 110 2.45 -1.99 -0.62
N LYS A 111 3.65 -2.33 -1.12
CA LYS A 111 4.59 -3.22 -0.43
C LYS A 111 5.06 -2.68 0.92
N GLU A 112 4.92 -1.39 1.15
CA GLU A 112 5.26 -0.74 2.42
C GLU A 112 4.07 -0.64 3.38
N ASP A 113 2.87 -1.07 2.95
CA ASP A 113 1.68 -1.01 3.80
C ASP A 113 1.84 -1.94 5.01
N LYS A 114 1.56 -1.41 6.20
CA LYS A 114 1.69 -2.13 7.47
C LYS A 114 0.44 -1.99 8.31
N SER A 115 -0.08 -3.13 8.76
CA SER A 115 -1.19 -3.19 9.70
C SER A 115 -0.67 -3.40 11.13
N VAL A 116 -1.19 -2.63 12.07
CA VAL A 116 -0.87 -2.69 13.50
C VAL A 116 -2.16 -2.76 14.30
N THR A 117 -2.33 -3.80 15.10
CA THR A 117 -3.45 -3.89 16.06
C THR A 117 -3.02 -3.25 17.37
N LEU A 118 -3.79 -2.30 17.87
CA LEU A 118 -3.50 -1.64 19.14
C LEU A 118 -4.14 -2.43 20.29
N ALA A 119 -3.46 -2.47 21.43
CA ALA A 119 -3.97 -3.06 22.67
C ALA A 119 -4.45 -1.95 23.62
N LEU A 120 -5.42 -2.26 24.47
CA LEU A 120 -5.88 -1.31 25.49
C LEU A 120 -4.72 -0.97 26.44
N ALA A 121 -4.36 0.30 26.55
CA ALA A 121 -3.26 0.76 27.38
C ALA A 121 -3.76 1.37 28.70
N SER A 122 -4.58 2.42 28.63
CA SER A 122 -5.15 3.06 29.81
C SER A 122 -6.50 3.71 29.50
N GLY A 123 -7.48 3.56 30.40
CA GLY A 123 -8.81 4.13 30.20
C GLY A 123 -9.49 3.60 28.94
N GLN A 124 -9.63 4.46 27.92
CA GLN A 124 -10.13 4.13 26.57
C GLN A 124 -9.11 4.50 25.48
N GLU A 125 -7.83 4.57 25.86
CA GLU A 125 -6.72 4.77 24.94
C GLU A 125 -6.07 3.43 24.59
N PHE A 126 -5.87 3.22 23.29
CA PHE A 126 -5.24 2.04 22.73
C PHE A 126 -3.85 2.38 22.22
N ALA A 127 -2.88 1.49 22.42
CA ALA A 127 -1.49 1.70 22.02
C ALA A 127 -0.83 0.44 21.45
N ALA A 128 0.17 0.64 20.59
CA ALA A 128 1.11 -0.39 20.19
C ALA A 128 2.49 0.21 19.88
N GLN A 129 3.52 -0.61 20.11
CA GLN A 129 4.88 -0.29 19.70
C GLN A 129 4.99 -0.44 18.19
N HIS A 130 5.12 0.69 17.50
CA HIS A 130 5.33 0.73 16.06
C HIS A 130 5.98 2.07 15.69
N MET A 131 7.06 1.99 14.92
CA MET A 131 7.75 3.16 14.38
C MET A 131 7.71 3.08 12.85
N PRO A 132 6.74 3.75 12.20
CA PRO A 132 6.78 3.92 10.76
C PRO A 132 8.06 4.65 10.36
N LYS A 133 8.54 4.41 9.13
CA LYS A 133 9.67 5.16 8.59
C LYS A 133 9.26 6.62 8.39
N ASP A 134 10.25 7.51 8.43
CA ASP A 134 10.06 8.91 8.07
C ASP A 134 9.55 9.02 6.63
N GLY A 135 8.56 9.90 6.41
CA GLY A 135 7.90 10.09 5.13
C GLY A 135 6.40 10.41 5.24
N VAL A 136 5.74 10.42 4.08
CA VAL A 136 4.30 10.67 3.98
C VAL A 136 3.54 9.35 4.06
N TRP A 137 2.49 9.33 4.86
CA TRP A 137 1.64 8.16 5.04
C TRP A 137 0.17 8.53 4.95
N ILE A 138 -0.65 7.58 4.49
CA ILE A 138 -2.09 7.59 4.72
C ILE A 138 -2.35 6.58 5.84
N VAL A 139 -2.83 7.06 6.97
CA VAL A 139 -3.19 6.22 8.11
C VAL A 139 -4.68 6.04 8.15
N GLU A 140 -5.12 4.79 8.11
CA GLU A 140 -6.51 4.40 8.26
C GLU A 140 -6.66 3.70 9.62
N VAL A 141 -7.53 4.23 10.48
CA VAL A 141 -7.83 3.66 11.79
C VAL A 141 -9.26 3.11 11.75
N ASP A 142 -9.40 1.80 11.85
CA ASP A 142 -10.68 1.13 11.99
C ASP A 142 -10.90 0.75 13.45
N THR A 143 -12.04 1.18 13.99
CA THR A 143 -12.38 0.95 15.39
C THR A 143 -13.75 0.31 15.55
N ASP A 144 -13.83 -0.71 16.39
CA ASP A 144 -15.10 -1.28 16.82
C ASP A 144 -15.59 -0.53 18.06
N ALA A 145 -16.64 0.27 17.87
CA ALA A 145 -17.28 1.08 18.90
C ALA A 145 -18.72 0.61 19.20
N GLY A 146 -19.05 -0.66 18.89
CA GLY A 146 -20.41 -1.20 19.07
C GLY A 146 -21.44 -0.65 18.07
N LEU A 147 -20.98 0.00 16.99
CA LEU A 147 -21.81 0.46 15.88
C LEU A 147 -22.06 -0.69 14.88
N THR A 148 -23.05 -0.54 14.00
CA THR A 148 -23.31 -1.52 12.93
C THR A 148 -22.14 -1.67 11.95
N ARG A 149 -21.31 -0.63 11.81
CA ARG A 149 -20.08 -0.64 11.02
C ARG A 149 -18.93 -0.07 11.87
N PRO A 150 -17.68 -0.52 11.66
CA PRO A 150 -16.52 0.09 12.30
C PRO A 150 -16.48 1.59 12.03
N TYR A 151 -16.09 2.36 13.05
CA TYR A 151 -15.79 3.78 12.89
C TYR A 151 -14.41 3.91 12.27
N ARG A 152 -14.33 4.62 11.13
CA ARG A 152 -13.13 4.72 10.29
C ARG A 152 -12.59 6.14 10.26
N ASP A 153 -11.35 6.31 10.69
CA ASP A 153 -10.64 7.60 10.66
C ASP A 153 -9.47 7.53 9.68
N VAL A 154 -9.50 8.34 8.62
CA VAL A 154 -8.47 8.34 7.57
C VAL A 154 -7.76 9.69 7.55
N ARG A 155 -6.43 9.66 7.71
CA ARG A 155 -5.61 10.87 7.77
C ARG A 155 -4.38 10.71 6.91
N ARG A 156 -4.04 11.75 6.15
CA ARG A 156 -2.71 11.88 5.56
C ARG A 156 -1.81 12.57 6.57
N ILE A 157 -0.69 11.95 6.93
CA ILE A 157 0.24 12.45 7.93
C ILE A 157 1.67 12.50 7.37
N MET A 158 2.49 13.35 7.96
CA MET A 158 3.94 13.35 7.77
C MET A 158 4.57 12.81 9.05
N ILE A 159 5.49 11.85 8.89
CA ILE A 159 6.29 11.33 9.99
C ILE A 159 7.72 11.82 9.79
N SER A 160 8.28 12.46 10.81
CA SER A 160 9.67 12.90 10.84
C SER A 160 10.28 12.59 12.20
N HIS A 161 11.50 12.04 12.23
CA HIS A 161 12.17 11.63 13.46
C HIS A 161 11.30 10.69 14.32
N GLY A 162 10.51 9.82 13.69
CA GLY A 162 9.63 8.87 14.39
C GLY A 162 8.42 9.49 15.11
N ALA A 163 8.07 10.75 14.80
CA ALA A 163 6.89 11.44 15.34
C ALA A 163 6.00 12.03 14.24
N LEU A 164 4.70 12.09 14.52
CA LEU A 164 3.71 12.77 13.68
C LEU A 164 3.92 14.30 13.76
N GLN A 165 4.02 14.95 12.59
CA GLN A 165 4.06 16.42 12.45
C GLN A 165 2.68 17.06 12.37
#